data_AF-A0A3D8TQM0-F1
#
_entry.id   AF-A0A3D8TQM0-F1
#
_cell.length_a   1.000
_cell.length_b   1.000
_cell.length_c   1.000
_cell.angle_alpha   90.00
_cell.angle_beta   90.00
_cell.angle_gamma   90.00
#
_symmetry.space_group_name_H-M   'P 1'
#
loop_
_entity.id
_entity.type
_entity.pdbx_description
1 polymer ?
#
loop_
_entity_poly.entity_id
_entity_poly.type
_entity_poly.pdbx_seq_one_letter_code
_entity_poly.pdbx_strand_id
1 'polypeptide(L)' 'MRNEREALEATKEDFEQLDRLFFELQNLLAEADEFGKFEALVQIERKLDEYRLQQSLSGQFSETRCAAELESL' A
#
# COMPACT_ATOMS: atom_id res chain seq x y z
N MET A 1 25.53 19.88 -7.63
CA MET A 1 24.43 19.30 -6.85
C MET A 1 23.55 18.55 -7.84
N ARG A 2 23.82 17.25 -8.00
CA ARG A 2 23.15 16.38 -8.97
C ARG A 2 21.79 16.01 -8.36
N ASN A 3 20.72 16.26 -9.09
CA ASN A 3 19.30 16.17 -8.72
C ASN A 3 18.95 15.15 -7.62
N GLU A 4 18.66 15.62 -6.40
CA GLU A 4 17.92 14.83 -5.39
C GLU A 4 16.50 14.46 -5.87
N ARG A 5 16.02 15.11 -6.95
CA ARG A 5 14.74 14.84 -7.61
C ARG A 5 14.72 13.57 -8.47
N GLU A 6 15.88 13.05 -8.87
CA GLU A 6 15.99 11.80 -9.66
C GLU A 6 16.10 10.54 -8.77
N ALA A 7 16.12 10.69 -7.44
CA ALA A 7 16.52 9.62 -6.51
C ALA A 7 15.36 8.88 -5.81
N LEU A 8 14.09 9.10 -6.19
CA LEU A 8 12.94 8.50 -5.50
C LEU A 8 11.86 8.05 -6.50
N GLU A 9 12.24 7.21 -7.46
CA GLU A 9 11.26 6.45 -8.25
C GLU A 9 10.94 5.14 -7.53
N ALA A 10 9.64 4.81 -7.40
CA ALA A 10 9.22 3.52 -6.91
C ALA A 10 9.83 2.40 -7.76
N THR A 11 10.34 1.39 -7.07
CA THR A 11 10.97 0.23 -7.69
C THR A 11 9.92 -0.81 -8.07
N LYS A 12 10.32 -1.81 -8.87
CA LYS A 12 9.49 -2.97 -9.16
C LYS A 12 9.03 -3.68 -7.88
N GLU A 13 9.90 -3.75 -6.86
CA GLU A 13 9.59 -4.39 -5.59
C GLU A 13 8.48 -3.64 -4.84
N ASP A 14 8.48 -2.31 -4.88
CA ASP A 14 7.42 -1.50 -4.26
C ASP A 14 6.04 -1.81 -4.87
N PHE A 15 5.97 -1.97 -6.20
CA PHE A 15 4.75 -2.37 -6.89
C PHE A 15 4.35 -3.82 -6.59
N GLU A 16 5.31 -4.75 -6.54
CA GLU A 16 5.03 -6.14 -6.17
C GLU A 16 4.53 -6.27 -4.72
N GLN A 17 4.99 -5.42 -3.80
CA GLN A 17 4.46 -5.34 -2.43
C GLN A 17 3.00 -4.88 -2.43
N LEU A 18 2.68 -3.84 -3.21
CA LEU A 18 1.30 -3.35 -3.37
C LEU A 18 0.38 -4.40 -3.98
N ASP A 19 0.82 -5.09 -5.04
CA ASP A 19 0.04 -6.14 -5.69
C ASP A 19 -0.30 -7.26 -4.70
N ARG A 20 0.69 -7.68 -3.89
CA ARG A 20 0.48 -8.67 -2.82
C ARG A 20 -0.51 -8.17 -1.77
N LEU A 21 -0.35 -6.92 -1.30
CA LEU A 21 -1.27 -6.32 -0.35
C LEU A 21 -2.71 -6.34 -0.90
N PHE A 22 -2.94 -5.81 -2.11
CA PHE A 22 -4.27 -5.77 -2.70
C PHE A 22 -4.90 -7.16 -2.86
N PHE A 23 -4.10 -8.16 -3.25
CA PHE A 23 -4.58 -9.55 -3.32
C PHE A 23 -5.00 -10.08 -1.95
N GLU A 24 -4.21 -9.85 -0.90
CA GLU A 24 -4.56 -10.26 0.47
C GLU A 24 -5.82 -9.56 0.99
N LEU A 25 -5.94 -8.24 0.75
CA LEU A 25 -7.13 -7.47 1.13
C LEU A 25 -8.39 -7.97 0.41
N GLN A 26 -8.28 -8.32 -0.88
CA GLN A 26 -9.39 -8.88 -1.64
C GLN A 26 -9.86 -10.22 -1.06
N ASN A 27 -8.94 -11.09 -0.67
CA ASN A 27 -9.28 -12.37 -0.05
C ASN A 27 -9.97 -12.17 1.31
N LEU A 28 -9.45 -11.25 2.14
CA LEU A 28 -10.09 -10.91 3.42
C LEU A 28 -11.51 -10.38 3.26
N LEU A 29 -11.76 -9.59 2.20
CA LEU A 29 -13.10 -9.09 1.88
C LEU A 29 -14.02 -10.21 1.37
N ALA A 30 -13.50 -11.14 0.56
CA ALA A 30 -14.27 -12.26 0.03
C ALA A 30 -14.71 -13.23 1.13
N GLU A 31 -13.85 -13.45 2.12
CA GLU A 31 -14.08 -14.37 3.24
C GLU A 31 -14.76 -13.67 4.44
N ALA A 32 -15.01 -12.36 4.37
CA ALA A 32 -15.52 -11.55 5.49
C ALA A 32 -16.87 -12.02 6.03
N ASP A 33 -17.71 -12.64 5.19
CA ASP A 33 -18.99 -13.21 5.61
C ASP A 33 -18.84 -14.56 6.36
N GLU A 34 -17.70 -15.25 6.21
CA GLU A 34 -17.44 -16.55 6.85
C GLU A 34 -16.94 -16.41 8.30
N PHE A 35 -15.99 -15.50 8.54
CA PHE A 35 -15.39 -15.29 9.87
C PHE A 35 -15.79 -13.96 10.54
N GLY A 36 -16.59 -13.14 9.84
CA GLY A 36 -17.22 -11.94 10.39
C GLY A 36 -16.56 -10.64 9.93
N LYS A 37 -17.40 -9.68 9.52
CA LYS A 37 -16.96 -8.40 8.91
C LYS A 37 -16.06 -7.57 9.83
N PHE A 38 -16.32 -7.58 11.14
CA PHE A 38 -15.48 -6.84 12.09
C PHE A 38 -14.07 -7.44 12.17
N GLU A 39 -13.97 -8.77 12.24
CA GLU A 39 -12.67 -9.46 12.23
C GLU A 39 -11.95 -9.21 10.91
N ALA A 40 -12.66 -9.21 9.77
CA ALA A 40 -12.07 -8.89 8.48
C ALA A 40 -11.47 -7.48 8.45
N LEU A 41 -12.17 -6.48 9.01
CA LEU A 41 -11.63 -5.12 9.17
C LEU A 41 -10.37 -5.09 10.04
N VAL A 42 -10.35 -5.82 11.16
CA VAL A 42 -9.16 -5.91 12.02
C VAL A 42 -7.98 -6.49 11.26
N GLN A 43 -8.18 -7.55 10.47
CA GLN A 43 -7.11 -8.15 9.67
C GLN A 43 -6.63 -7.22 8.55
N ILE A 44 -7.54 -6.50 7.89
CA ILE A 44 -7.21 -5.49 6.87
C ILE A 44 -6.31 -4.41 7.46
N GLU A 45 -6.67 -3.84 8.62
CA GLU A 45 -5.84 -2.83 9.31
C GLU A 45 -4.44 -3.36 9.63
N ARG A 46 -4.36 -4.61 10.12
CA ARG A 46 -3.06 -5.26 10.39
C ARG A 46 -2.21 -5.41 9.13
N LYS A 47 -2.82 -5.78 8.00
CA LYS A 47 -2.12 -5.89 6.71
C LYS A 47 -1.62 -4.55 6.19
N LEU A 48 -2.41 -3.49 6.35
CA LEU A 48 -1.99 -2.13 5.99
C LEU A 48 -0.82 -1.65 6.85
N ASP A 49 -0.82 -1.93 8.15
CA ASP A 49 0.28 -1.60 9.04
C ASP A 49 1.55 -2.41 8.73
N GLU A 50 1.41 -3.71 8.46
CA GLU A 50 2.52 -4.57 8.00
C GLU A 50 3.15 -4.03 6.72
N TYR A 51 2.34 -3.63 5.74
CA TYR A 51 2.80 -3.01 4.50
C TYR A 51 3.59 -1.72 4.76
N ARG A 52 3.05 -0.81 5.58
CA ARG A 52 3.71 0.46 5.91
C ARG A 52 5.09 0.28 6.54
N LEU A 53 5.26 -0.76 7.36
CA LEU A 53 6.54 -1.09 7.99
C LEU A 53 7.58 -1.62 7.00
N GLN A 54 7.15 -2.21 5.89
CA GLN A 54 8.01 -2.81 4.86
C GLN A 54 8.30 -1.86 3.70
N GLN A 55 7.51 -0.79 3.58
CA GLN A 55 7.57 0.13 2.46
C GLN A 55 8.91 0.88 2.41
N SER A 56 9.47 0.99 1.20
CA SER A 56 10.65 1.81 0.99
C SER A 56 10.30 3.30 1.03
N LEU A 57 11.31 4.15 1.28
CA LEU A 57 11.13 5.60 1.20
C LEU A 57 10.67 6.03 -0.21
N SER A 58 11.22 5.44 -1.28
CA SER A 58 10.80 5.71 -2.66
C SER A 58 9.34 5.33 -2.94
N GLY A 59 8.88 4.22 -2.37
CA GLY A 59 7.47 3.80 -2.41
C GLY A 59 6.57 4.82 -1.72
N GLN A 60 6.90 5.20 -0.47
CA GLN A 60 6.16 6.20 0.32
C GLN A 60 6.03 7.54 -0.40
N PHE A 61 7.13 8.04 -0.97
CA PHE A 61 7.12 9.30 -1.72
C PHE A 61 6.26 9.20 -2.98
N SER A 62 6.34 8.08 -3.71
CA SER A 62 5.55 7.86 -4.91
C SER A 62 4.05 7.80 -4.60
N GLU A 63 3.66 7.10 -3.54
CA GLU A 63 2.26 7.06 -3.07
C GLU A 63 1.76 8.43 -2.63
N THR A 64 2.53 9.13 -1.81
CA THR A 64 2.17 10.47 -1.32
C THR A 64 1.96 11.44 -2.49
N ARG A 65 2.82 11.37 -3.51
CA ARG A 65 2.68 12.19 -4.72
C ARG A 65 1.40 11.83 -5.48
N CYS A 66 1.15 10.53 -5.69
CA CYS A 66 -0.06 10.06 -6.36
C CYS A 66 -1.34 10.49 -5.62
N ALA A 67 -1.35 10.37 -4.28
CA ALA A 67 -2.47 10.80 -3.46
C ALA A 67 -2.74 12.31 -3.59
N ALA A 68 -1.69 13.14 -3.54
CA ALA A 68 -1.81 14.58 -3.73
C ALA A 68 -2.34 14.95 -5.13
N GLU A 69 -1.91 14.22 -6.17
CA GLU A 69 -2.43 14.41 -7.53
C GLU A 69 -3.93 14.07 -7.61
N LEU A 70 -4.35 12.94 -6.99
CA LEU A 70 -5.76 12.54 -6.95
C LEU A 70 -6.64 13.51 -6.15
N GLU A 71 -6.15 14.05 -5.04
CA GLU A 71 -6.88 15.05 -4.22
C GLU A 71 -7.03 16.40 -4.93
N SER A 72 -6.20 16.66 -5.93
CA SER A 72 -6.23 17.91 -6.72
C SER A 72 -7.22 17.88 -7.91
N LEU A 73 -7.86 16.73 -8.16
CA LEU A 73 -8.88 16.52 -9.20
C LEU A 73 -10.29 16.91 -8.71
#